data_AF-R9HGP4-F1
#
_entry.id   AF-R9HGP4-F1
#
_cell.length_a   1.000
_cell.length_b   1.000
_cell.length_c   1.000
_cell.angle_alpha   90.00
_cell.angle_beta   90.00
_cell.angle_gamma   90.00
#
_symmetry.space_group_name_H-M   'P 1'
#
loop_
_entity.id
_entity.type
_entity.pdbx_description
1 polymer ?
#
loop_
_entity_poly.entity_id
_entity_poly.type
_entity_poly.pdbx_seq_one_letter_code
_entity_poly.pdbx_strand_id
1 'polypeptide(L)' 'MDDMINRHDSIAEENIEPNGRPAKNEFEEWSTEVTDRADNVFKGDTKDGPIKDREKRIKEMDEVIKKDLE' A
#
# COMPACT_ATOMS: atom_id res chain seq x y z
N MET A 1 -25.55 -25.68 20.35
CA MET A 1 -26.16 -25.00 19.20
C MET A 1 -25.31 -23.78 19.01
N ASP A 2 -24.56 -23.71 17.91
CA ASP A 2 -23.73 -22.53 17.64
C ASP A 2 -24.67 -21.36 17.34
N ASP A 3 -24.50 -20.25 18.05
CA ASP A 3 -25.27 -19.03 17.82
C ASP A 3 -24.97 -18.49 16.42
N MET A 4 -25.82 -18.88 15.47
CA MET A 4 -25.69 -18.50 14.07
C MET A 4 -26.09 -17.04 13.92
N ILE A 5 -25.10 -16.15 13.83
CA ILE A 5 -25.34 -14.72 13.60
C ILE A 5 -25.92 -14.53 12.19
N ASN A 6 -27.17 -14.07 12.12
CA ASN A 6 -27.84 -13.76 10.86
C ASN A 6 -27.31 -12.44 10.29
N ARG A 7 -26.48 -12.52 9.25
CA ARG A 7 -25.90 -11.34 8.58
C ARG A 7 -26.86 -10.65 7.59
N HIS A 8 -28.05 -11.20 7.37
CA HIS A 8 -29.03 -10.63 6.46
C HIS A 8 -30.01 -9.68 7.14
N ASP A 9 -29.99 -9.58 8.46
CA ASP A 9 -30.78 -8.59 9.16
C ASP A 9 -30.13 -7.21 8.98
N SER A 10 -30.92 -6.25 8.52
CA SER A 10 -30.48 -4.86 8.41
C SER A 10 -30.02 -4.36 9.78
N ILE A 11 -28.95 -3.57 9.77
CA ILE A 11 -28.49 -2.85 10.97
C ILE A 11 -29.64 -1.96 11.45
N ALA A 12 -29.92 -1.98 12.76
CA ALA A 12 -30.93 -1.10 13.35
C ALA A 12 -30.61 0.37 13.03
N GLU A 13 -31.61 1.18 12.68
CA GLU A 13 -31.42 2.57 12.22
C GLU A 13 -30.59 3.43 13.19
N GLU A 14 -30.67 3.15 14.49
CA GLU A 14 -29.87 3.79 15.54
C GLU A 14 -28.34 3.59 15.43
N ASN A 15 -27.89 2.62 14.62
CA ASN A 15 -26.47 2.30 14.39
C ASN A 15 -25.99 2.68 12.97
N ILE A 16 -26.87 3.22 12.12
CA ILE A 16 -26.49 3.70 10.78
C ILE A 16 -25.75 5.03 10.89
N GLU A 17 -26.20 5.87 11.82
CA GLU A 17 -25.61 7.17 12.09
C GLU A 17 -24.74 7.08 13.35
N PRO A 18 -23.54 7.69 13.36
CA PRO A 18 -22.67 7.74 14.53
C PRO A 18 -23.30 8.64 15.60
N ASN A 19 -24.28 8.09 16.32
CA ASN A 19 -25.09 8.82 17.27
C ASN A 19 -24.28 9.09 18.55
N GLY A 20 -23.77 10.32 18.66
CA GLY A 20 -23.51 10.95 19.95
C GLY A 20 -22.07 10.90 20.47
N ARG A 21 -21.14 10.20 19.82
CA ARG A 21 -19.68 10.37 20.02
C ARG A 21 -18.93 10.04 18.73
N PRO A 22 -18.76 10.97 17.78
CA PRO A 22 -17.66 10.82 16.84
C PRO A 22 -16.40 10.62 17.70
N ALA A 23 -15.60 9.60 17.38
CA ALA A 23 -14.29 9.44 18.01
C ALA A 23 -13.59 10.80 17.87
N LYS A 24 -13.35 11.48 18.99
CA LYS A 24 -12.58 12.71 18.95
C LYS A 24 -11.21 12.30 18.48
N ASN A 25 -10.74 12.92 17.40
CA ASN A 25 -9.34 12.82 17.07
C ASN A 25 -8.60 13.58 18.18
N GLU A 26 -8.14 12.84 19.20
CA GLU A 26 -7.38 13.39 20.34
C GLU A 26 -5.98 13.86 19.91
N PHE A 27 -5.59 13.56 18.68
CA PHE A 27 -4.38 14.05 18.02
C PHE A 27 -4.80 15.09 16.98
N GLU A 28 -4.05 16.19 16.86
CA GLU A 28 -4.25 17.11 15.74
C GLU A 28 -4.13 16.35 14.42
N GLU A 29 -4.86 16.81 13.39
CA GLU A 29 -4.64 16.33 12.02
C GLU A 29 -3.13 16.38 11.75
N TRP A 30 -2.60 15.24 11.34
CA TRP A 30 -1.16 15.03 11.29
C TRP A 30 -0.54 16.20 10.53
N SER A 31 0.41 16.89 11.16
CA SER A 31 1.09 18.03 10.55
C SER A 31 1.58 17.64 9.16
N THR A 32 1.48 18.57 8.20
CA THR A 32 1.90 18.37 6.81
C THR A 32 3.30 17.76 6.67
N GLU A 33 4.18 18.00 7.65
CA GLU A 33 5.50 17.39 7.79
C GLU A 33 5.50 15.84 7.75
N VAL A 34 4.50 15.18 8.33
CA VAL A 34 4.42 13.71 8.33
C VAL A 34 3.84 13.17 7.02
N THR A 35 2.90 13.90 6.39
CA THR A 35 2.41 13.55 5.04
C THR A 35 3.47 13.75 3.97
N ASP A 36 4.31 14.79 4.09
CA ASP A 36 5.41 15.04 3.16
C ASP A 36 6.48 13.94 3.21
N ARG A 37 6.67 13.27 4.35
CA ARG A 37 7.63 12.17 4.45
C ARG A 37 7.22 10.93 3.64
N ALA A 38 5.92 10.67 3.48
CA ALA A 38 5.43 9.54 2.70
C ALA A 38 5.52 9.80 1.19
N ASP A 39 5.32 11.06 0.78
CA ASP A 39 5.23 11.45 -0.62
C ASP A 39 6.59 11.63 -1.30
N ASN A 40 7.66 11.75 -0.50
CA ASN A 40 9.02 12.02 -0.97
C ASN A 40 9.95 10.79 -1.04
N VAL A 41 9.48 9.58 -0.70
CA VAL A 41 10.32 8.36 -0.80
C VAL A 41 10.74 8.04 -2.25
N PHE A 42 10.00 8.51 -3.25
CA PHE A 42 10.24 8.20 -4.67
C PHE A 42 10.55 9.40 -5.57
N LYS A 43 10.57 10.63 -5.04
CA LYS A 43 10.78 11.84 -5.88
C LYS A 43 12.25 12.12 -6.21
N GLY A 44 13.20 11.42 -5.57
CA GLY A 44 14.64 11.52 -5.80
C GLY A 44 15.25 10.46 -6.71
N ASP A 45 14.49 9.42 -7.08
CA ASP A 45 14.93 8.43 -8.06
C ASP A 45 14.78 9.02 -9.47
N THR A 46 15.74 9.85 -9.87
CA THR A 46 16.01 10.04 -11.30
C THR A 46 16.31 8.65 -11.85
N LYS A 47 15.33 8.09 -12.56
CA LYS A 47 15.29 6.70 -13.00
C LYS A 47 16.40 6.31 -13.97
N ASP A 48 17.37 7.18 -14.25
CA ASP A 48 18.47 6.95 -15.18
C ASP A 48 19.70 6.26 -14.55
N GLY A 49 19.83 6.26 -13.22
CA GLY A 49 20.90 5.54 -12.51
C GLY A 49 20.77 4.00 -12.57
N PRO A 50 19.57 3.42 -12.38
CA PRO A 50 19.39 1.95 -12.38
C PRO A 50 19.16 1.31 -13.75
N ILE A 51 18.84 2.09 -14.80
CA ILE A 51 18.44 1.53 -16.11
C ILE A 51 19.62 0.89 -16.84
N LYS A 52 20.79 1.53 -16.85
CA LYS A 52 22.00 1.02 -17.53
C LYS A 52 22.48 -0.30 -16.91
N ASP A 53 22.46 -0.38 -15.59
CA ASP A 53 22.84 -1.60 -14.85
C ASP A 53 21.80 -2.71 -14.96
N ARG A 54 20.52 -2.37 -15.21
CA ARG A 54 19.49 -3.35 -15.52
C ARG A 54 19.69 -3.98 -16.90
N GLU A 55 20.01 -3.19 -17.93
CA GLU A 55 20.23 -3.72 -19.28
C GLU A 55 21.43 -4.67 -19.34
N LYS A 56 22.51 -4.34 -18.63
CA LYS A 56 23.69 -5.22 -18.52
C LYS A 56 23.35 -6.57 -17.87
N ARG A 57 22.63 -6.55 -16.74
CA ARG A 57 22.21 -7.78 -16.04
C ARG A 57 21.28 -8.65 -16.87
N ILE A 58 20.40 -8.06 -17.68
CA ILE A 58 19.52 -8.81 -18.59
C ILE A 58 20.34 -9.55 -19.66
N LYS A 59 21.33 -8.88 -20.28
CA LYS A 59 22.21 -9.53 -21.27
C LYS A 59 23.03 -10.66 -20.66
N GLU A 60 23.55 -10.48 -19.45
CA GLU A 60 24.26 -11.53 -18.71
C GLU A 60 23.36 -12.76 -18.45
N MET A 61 22.08 -12.55 -18.10
CA MET A 61 21.13 -13.65 -17.93
C MET A 61 20.84 -14.40 -19.24
N ASP A 62 20.70 -13.69 -20.36
CA ASP A 62 20.47 -14.31 -21.68
C ASP A 62 21.63 -15.21 -22.12
N GLU A 63 22.88 -14.83 -21.81
CA GLU A 63 24.07 -15.65 -22.10
C GLU A 63 24.10 -16.93 -21.25
N VAL A 64 23.76 -16.84 -19.96
CA VAL A 64 23.67 -18.01 -19.07
C VAL A 64 22.61 -18.99 -19.56
N ILE A 65 21.42 -18.49 -19.91
CA ILE A 65 20.32 -19.33 -20.41
C ILE A 65 20.72 -20.05 -21.70
N LYS A 66 21.39 -19.36 -22.64
CA LYS A 66 21.84 -19.99 -23.89
C LYS A 66 22.83 -21.13 -23.64
N LYS A 67 23.78 -20.93 -22.71
CA LYS A 67 24.75 -21.96 -22.34
C LYS A 67 24.10 -23.19 -21.69
N ASP A 68 23.06 -22.98 -20.90
CA ASP A 68 22.32 -24.08 -20.25
C ASP A 68 21.41 -24.85 -21.22
N LEU A 69 21.07 -24.25 -22.37
CA LEU A 69 20.26 -24.87 -23.42
C LEU A 69 21.10 -25.56 -24.53
N GLU A 70 22.43 -25.38 -24.53
CA GLU A 70 23.39 -26.15 -25.34
C GLU A 70 23.70 -27.52 -24.71
#